data_AF-A0A3B9QFD0-F1
#
_entry.id   AF-A0A3B9QFD0-F1
#
_cell.length_a   1.000
_cell.length_b   1.000
_cell.length_c   1.000
_cell.angle_alpha   90.00
_cell.angle_beta   90.00
_cell.angle_gamma   90.00
#
_symmetry.space_group_name_H-M   'P 1'
#
loop_
_entity.id
_entity.type
_entity.pdbx_description
1 polymer ?
#
loop_
_entity_poly.entity_id
_entity_poly.type
_entity_poly.pdbx_seq_one_letter_code
_entity_poly.pdbx_strand_id
1 'polypeptide(L)'
;MAKVLLLDGNSLTYRAFFALPTDMTTASGQVTNAVFGFTSMLLNLIKDQEPDGVVVAFDRPEPTFRHEMLPEYKAQRDPTPELLIEQFEVVREILKVLNIPAVDLVGFEADDVLATLATELADDGDEAIIVTGDRDIYQMVRDPFIKVLYNRRGVSDYALYDEAGIL
;
A
#
# COMPACT_ATOMS: atom_id res chain seq x y z
N MET A 1 -8.41 -14.84 -16.39
CA MET A 1 -8.21 -14.70 -14.95
C MET A 1 -6.76 -14.35 -14.74
N ALA A 2 -6.47 -13.07 -14.88
CA ALA A 2 -5.24 -12.46 -14.42
C ALA A 2 -5.30 -12.32 -12.89
N LYS A 3 -4.12 -12.32 -12.25
CA LYS A 3 -3.96 -12.02 -10.83
C LYS A 3 -3.20 -10.72 -10.67
N VAL A 4 -3.81 -9.74 -10.03
CA VAL A 4 -3.26 -8.39 -9.87
C VAL A 4 -3.02 -8.10 -8.39
N LEU A 5 -1.81 -7.64 -8.06
CA LEU A 5 -1.53 -7.10 -6.73
C LEU A 5 -1.86 -5.61 -6.68
N LEU A 6 -2.62 -5.22 -5.67
CA LEU A 6 -2.99 -3.83 -5.40
C LEU A 6 -2.36 -3.43 -4.06
N LEU A 7 -1.28 -2.63 -4.11
CA LEU A 7 -0.49 -2.29 -2.94
C LEU A 7 -0.89 -0.93 -2.38
N ASP A 8 -1.05 -0.87 -1.06
CA ASP A 8 -1.13 0.39 -0.32
C ASP A 8 0.28 0.95 -0.10
N GLY A 9 0.66 1.92 -0.95
CA GLY A 9 1.96 2.57 -0.92
C GLY A 9 2.24 3.30 0.38
N ASN A 10 1.22 3.94 0.97
CA ASN A 10 1.34 4.67 2.23
C ASN A 10 1.63 3.72 3.39
N SER A 11 0.81 2.69 3.54
CA SER A 11 0.92 1.71 4.63
C SER A 11 2.21 0.91 4.56
N LEU A 12 2.60 0.42 3.37
CA LEU A 12 3.82 -0.37 3.22
C LEU A 12 5.09 0.47 3.41
N THR A 13 5.13 1.72 2.92
CA THR A 13 6.27 2.62 3.13
C THR A 13 6.40 3.03 4.60
N TYR A 14 5.28 3.30 5.28
CA TYR A 14 5.25 3.55 6.71
C TYR A 14 5.78 2.34 7.51
N ARG A 15 5.29 1.13 7.20
CA ARG A 15 5.77 -0.12 7.82
C ARG A 15 7.27 -0.30 7.62
N ALA A 16 7.79 -0.06 6.41
CA ALA A 16 9.21 -0.15 6.11
C ALA A 16 10.04 0.84 6.96
N PHE A 17 9.59 2.08 7.09
CA PHE A 17 10.27 3.12 7.87
C PHE A 17 10.45 2.72 9.34
N PHE A 18 9.40 2.20 9.99
CA PHE A 18 9.48 1.81 11.40
C PHE A 18 10.12 0.44 11.62
N ALA A 19 10.24 -0.39 10.57
CA ALA A 19 10.87 -1.70 10.65
C ALA A 19 12.40 -1.66 10.53
N LEU A 20 12.96 -0.58 9.95
CA LEU A 20 14.36 -0.48 9.59
C LEU A 20 15.01 0.77 10.19
N PRO A 21 16.30 0.71 10.56
CA PRO A 21 16.96 1.80 11.26
C PRO A 21 17.18 3.02 10.34
N THR A 22 16.95 4.22 10.87
CA THR A 22 17.02 5.49 10.11
C THR A 22 18.44 5.98 9.87
N ASP A 23 19.47 5.28 10.37
CA ASP A 23 20.88 5.55 10.07
C ASP A 23 21.29 5.00 8.68
N MET A 24 20.41 4.25 8.01
CA MET A 24 20.55 3.87 6.60
C MET A 24 20.47 5.10 5.71
N THR A 25 21.64 5.65 5.39
CA THR A 25 21.79 6.90 4.66
C THR A 25 22.70 6.74 3.44
N THR A 26 22.45 7.54 2.41
CA THR A 26 23.35 7.65 1.26
C THR A 26 24.63 8.40 1.64
N ALA A 27 25.63 8.41 0.75
CA ALA A 27 26.85 9.20 0.93
C ALA A 27 26.59 10.72 1.05
N SER A 28 25.45 11.22 0.55
CA SER A 28 25.02 12.61 0.70
C SER A 28 24.19 12.85 1.97
N GLY A 29 23.96 11.82 2.79
CA GLY A 29 23.22 11.92 4.06
C GLY A 29 21.71 11.74 3.94
N GLN A 30 21.16 11.41 2.77
CA GLN A 30 19.73 11.17 2.59
C GLN A 30 19.31 9.86 3.26
N VAL A 31 18.31 9.88 4.13
CA VAL A 31 17.76 8.69 4.80
C VAL A 31 16.95 7.86 3.80
N THR A 32 17.17 6.54 3.77
CA THR A 32 16.63 5.63 2.74
C THR A 32 16.08 4.31 3.28
N ASN A 33 15.88 4.20 4.60
CA ASN A 33 15.39 2.98 5.24
C ASN A 33 14.01 2.54 4.72
N ALA A 34 13.07 3.49 4.56
CA ALA A 34 11.74 3.21 4.03
C ALA A 34 11.80 2.81 2.55
N VAL A 35 12.63 3.50 1.76
CA VAL A 35 12.85 3.20 0.33
C VAL A 35 13.35 1.76 0.16
N PHE A 36 14.39 1.39 0.92
CA PHE A 36 14.95 0.05 0.90
C PHE A 36 13.93 -1.01 1.34
N GLY A 37 13.23 -0.76 2.44
CA GLY A 37 12.24 -1.69 2.97
C GLY A 37 11.05 -1.89 2.04
N PHE A 38 10.46 -0.80 1.53
CA PHE A 38 9.36 -0.86 0.57
C PHE A 38 9.76 -1.62 -0.70
N THR A 39 10.92 -1.31 -1.26
CA THR A 39 11.40 -1.99 -2.48
C THR A 39 11.64 -3.48 -2.22
N SER A 40 12.20 -3.84 -1.07
CA SER A 40 12.39 -5.24 -0.68
C SER A 40 11.05 -5.98 -0.51
N MET A 41 10.08 -5.34 0.14
CA MET A 41 8.71 -5.86 0.30
C MET A 41 8.06 -6.10 -1.06
N LEU A 42 8.10 -5.11 -1.96
CA LEU A 42 7.57 -5.19 -3.31
C LEU A 42 8.18 -6.35 -4.10
N LEU A 43 9.51 -6.46 -4.13
CA LEU A 43 10.19 -7.52 -4.87
C LEU A 43 9.89 -8.91 -4.31
N ASN A 44 9.80 -9.05 -2.99
CA ASN A 44 9.39 -10.31 -2.35
C ASN A 44 7.94 -10.66 -2.70
N LEU A 45 7.01 -9.70 -2.65
CA LEU A 45 5.61 -9.92 -3.03
C LEU A 45 5.48 -10.35 -4.50
N ILE A 46 6.20 -9.71 -5.42
CA ILE A 46 6.21 -10.10 -6.84
C ILE A 46 6.73 -11.52 -7.00
N LYS A 47 7.82 -11.86 -6.31
CA LYS A 47 8.41 -13.20 -6.35
C LYS A 47 7.50 -14.28 -5.78
N ASP A 48 6.87 -14.01 -4.63
CA ASP A 48 6.11 -15.00 -3.89
C ASP A 48 4.70 -15.17 -4.44
N GLN A 49 4.10 -14.08 -4.95
CA GLN A 49 2.76 -14.10 -5.50
C GLN A 49 2.74 -14.33 -7.01
N GLU A 50 3.82 -14.10 -7.75
CA GLU A 50 3.88 -14.23 -9.21
C GLU A 50 2.64 -13.62 -9.92
N PRO A 51 2.37 -12.31 -9.76
CA PRO A 51 1.19 -11.68 -10.34
C PRO A 51 1.40 -11.34 -11.83
N ASP A 52 0.29 -11.23 -12.55
CA ASP A 52 0.25 -10.74 -13.93
C ASP A 52 0.31 -9.20 -14.00
N GLY A 53 -0.06 -8.52 -12.90
CA GLY A 53 -0.05 -7.07 -12.80
C GLY A 53 0.18 -6.57 -11.37
N VAL A 54 0.74 -5.37 -11.25
CA VAL A 54 0.95 -4.69 -9.97
C VAL A 54 0.53 -3.23 -10.12
N VAL A 55 -0.22 -2.71 -9.15
CA VAL A 55 -0.54 -1.29 -9.02
C VAL A 55 -0.28 -0.87 -7.59
N VAL A 56 0.24 0.34 -7.39
CA VAL A 56 0.45 0.92 -6.06
C VAL A 56 -0.40 2.18 -5.93
N ALA A 57 -1.27 2.24 -4.93
CA ALA A 57 -2.05 3.42 -4.61
C ALA A 57 -1.38 4.24 -3.50
N PHE A 58 -1.52 5.56 -3.56
CA PHE A 58 -1.03 6.47 -2.53
C PHE A 58 -2.10 7.49 -2.14
N ASP A 59 -2.06 7.92 -0.88
CA ASP A 59 -2.84 9.06 -0.41
C ASP A 59 -2.29 10.35 -0.97
N ARG A 60 -3.17 11.35 -1.01
CA ARG A 60 -2.85 12.73 -1.34
C ARG A 60 -2.98 13.62 -0.11
N PRO A 61 -2.20 14.71 0.01
CA PRO A 61 -2.31 15.65 1.13
C PRO A 61 -3.60 16.47 1.11
N GLU A 62 -4.28 16.57 -0.04
CA GLU A 62 -5.56 17.26 -0.17
C GLU A 62 -6.65 16.56 0.66
N PRO A 63 -7.58 17.32 1.30
CA PRO A 63 -8.68 16.75 2.06
C PRO A 63 -9.55 15.81 1.22
N THR A 64 -10.05 14.74 1.86
CA THR A 64 -11.00 13.80 1.25
C THR A 64 -12.44 14.18 1.58
N PHE A 65 -13.41 13.59 0.88
CA PHE A 65 -14.84 13.78 1.19
C PHE A 65 -15.17 13.44 2.66
N ARG A 66 -14.42 12.53 3.30
CA ARG A 66 -14.59 12.22 4.74
C ARG A 66 -14.20 13.40 5.63
N HIS A 67 -13.17 14.16 5.27
CA HIS A 67 -12.76 15.36 6.01
C HIS A 67 -13.77 16.49 5.87
N GLU A 68 -14.41 16.63 4.71
CA GLU A 68 -15.49 17.60 4.49
C GLU A 68 -16.74 17.26 5.31
N MET A 69 -17.06 15.96 5.44
CA MET A 69 -18.21 15.49 6.21
C MET A 69 -17.97 15.51 7.73
N LEU A 70 -16.76 15.21 8.17
CA LEU A 70 -16.37 15.13 9.58
C LEU A 70 -14.97 15.74 9.77
N PRO A 71 -14.86 17.02 10.17
CA PRO A 71 -13.58 17.71 10.32
C PRO A 71 -12.61 17.04 11.31
N GLU A 72 -13.11 16.31 12.30
CA GLU A 72 -12.31 15.60 13.30
C GLU A 72 -11.79 14.24 12.81
N TYR A 73 -12.17 13.82 11.59
CA TYR A 73 -11.71 12.57 10.99
C TYR A 73 -10.18 12.56 10.88
N LYS A 74 -9.55 11.52 11.44
CA LYS A 74 -8.08 11.36 11.53
C LYS A 74 -7.32 12.49 12.25
N ALA A 75 -7.99 13.46 12.88
CA ALA A 75 -7.34 14.58 13.58
C ALA A 75 -6.43 14.16 14.74
N GLN A 76 -6.63 12.96 15.29
CA GLN A 76 -5.83 12.39 16.38
C GLN A 76 -4.56 11.67 15.90
N ARG A 77 -4.35 11.52 14.58
CA ARG A 77 -3.18 10.80 14.06
C ARG A 77 -1.93 11.64 14.26
N ASP A 78 -0.86 10.99 14.70
CA ASP A 78 0.45 11.63 14.75
C ASP A 78 0.88 12.07 13.35
N PRO A 79 1.53 13.24 13.22
CA PRO A 79 2.07 13.69 11.95
C PRO A 79 3.09 12.68 11.42
N THR A 80 3.08 12.48 10.10
CA THR A 80 4.08 11.63 9.45
C THR A 80 5.47 12.26 9.64
N PRO A 81 6.49 11.49 10.09
CA PRO A 81 7.84 12.02 10.28
C PRO A 81 8.40 12.66 9.00
N GLU A 82 9.08 13.82 9.11
CA GLU A 82 9.64 14.52 7.94
C GLU A 82 10.59 13.61 7.12
N LEU A 83 11.44 12.83 7.81
CA LEU A 83 12.33 11.85 7.19
C LEU A 83 11.59 10.76 6.40
N LEU A 84 10.31 10.50 6.70
CA LEU A 84 9.48 9.58 5.94
C LEU A 84 8.82 10.29 4.75
N ILE A 85 8.39 11.55 4.92
CA ILE A 85 7.78 12.35 3.84
C ILE A 85 8.72 12.43 2.63
N GLU A 86 10.00 12.72 2.86
CA GLU A 86 11.02 12.80 1.79
C GLU A 86 11.21 11.47 1.02
N GLN A 87 10.93 10.33 1.65
CA GLN A 87 11.14 9.02 1.05
C GLN A 87 9.99 8.58 0.13
N PHE A 88 8.79 9.15 0.27
CA PHE A 88 7.67 8.83 -0.62
C PHE A 88 7.92 9.21 -2.07
N GLU A 89 8.59 10.34 -2.32
CA GLU A 89 8.95 10.76 -3.67
C GLU A 89 9.93 9.76 -4.31
N VAL A 90 10.96 9.36 -3.56
CA VAL A 90 11.94 8.36 -4.02
C VAL A 90 11.29 7.00 -4.30
N VAL A 91 10.33 6.57 -3.45
CA VAL A 91 9.55 5.35 -3.70
C VAL A 91 8.80 5.44 -5.03
N ARG A 92 8.15 6.58 -5.32
CA ARG A 92 7.45 6.79 -6.60
C ARG A 92 8.41 6.81 -7.79
N GLU A 93 9.62 7.33 -7.64
CA GLU A 93 10.65 7.26 -8.68
C GLU A 93 11.07 5.80 -8.97
N ILE A 94 11.23 4.98 -7.94
CA ILE A 94 11.53 3.55 -8.10
C ILE A 94 10.40 2.85 -8.85
N LEU A 95 9.15 3.07 -8.46
CA LEU A 95 7.99 2.49 -9.14
C LEU A 95 7.94 2.88 -10.62
N LYS A 96 8.23 4.14 -10.94
CA LYS A 96 8.34 4.64 -12.31
C LYS A 96 9.43 3.91 -13.11
N VAL A 97 10.61 3.70 -12.52
CA VAL A 97 11.71 2.96 -13.18
C VAL A 97 11.36 1.50 -13.40
N LEU A 98 10.65 0.88 -12.45
CA LEU A 98 10.14 -0.49 -12.57
C LEU A 98 8.92 -0.61 -13.49
N ASN A 99 8.43 0.50 -14.05
CA ASN A 99 7.22 0.56 -14.88
C ASN A 99 5.97 0.02 -14.16
N ILE A 100 5.89 0.28 -12.84
CA ILE A 100 4.73 -0.05 -12.01
C ILE A 100 3.89 1.21 -11.84
N PRO A 101 2.59 1.19 -12.21
CA PRO A 101 1.69 2.31 -12.00
C PRO A 101 1.60 2.70 -10.52
N ALA A 102 1.95 3.94 -10.21
CA ALA A 102 1.67 4.60 -8.95
C ALA A 102 0.48 5.55 -9.16
N VAL A 103 -0.66 5.24 -8.55
CA VAL A 103 -1.92 5.96 -8.74
C VAL A 103 -2.34 6.69 -7.47
N ASP A 104 -2.98 7.83 -7.65
CA ASP A 104 -3.59 8.61 -6.59
C ASP A 104 -4.72 9.47 -7.17
N LEU A 105 -5.65 9.89 -6.32
CA LEU A 105 -6.80 10.70 -6.75
C LEU A 105 -7.17 11.74 -5.69
N VAL A 106 -7.30 12.99 -6.11
CA VAL A 106 -7.71 14.08 -5.21
C VAL A 106 -9.11 13.81 -4.67
N GLY A 107 -9.29 13.99 -3.37
CA GLY A 107 -10.57 13.79 -2.69
C GLY A 107 -10.81 12.37 -2.18
N PHE A 108 -9.90 11.43 -2.46
CA PHE A 108 -10.00 10.00 -2.10
C PHE A 108 -8.74 9.51 -1.40
N GLU A 109 -8.89 8.48 -0.57
CA GLU A 109 -7.78 7.78 0.08
C GLU A 109 -7.23 6.66 -0.82
N ALA A 110 -6.02 6.19 -0.53
CA ALA A 110 -5.44 5.01 -1.19
C ALA A 110 -6.40 3.81 -1.10
N ASP A 111 -7.03 3.60 0.07
CA ASP A 111 -8.00 2.53 0.30
C ASP A 111 -9.21 2.61 -0.64
N ASP A 112 -9.71 3.83 -0.93
CA ASP A 112 -10.84 4.01 -1.85
C ASP A 112 -10.44 3.64 -3.29
N VAL A 113 -9.22 3.99 -3.70
CA VAL A 113 -8.66 3.63 -5.02
C VAL A 113 -8.46 2.13 -5.13
N LEU A 114 -7.88 1.50 -4.10
CA LEU A 114 -7.65 0.05 -4.06
C LEU A 114 -8.97 -0.73 -4.09
N ALA A 115 -9.96 -0.30 -3.31
CA ALA A 115 -11.29 -0.90 -3.29
C ALA A 115 -11.99 -0.81 -4.65
N THR A 116 -11.85 0.34 -5.33
CA THR A 116 -12.40 0.54 -6.67
C THR A 116 -11.76 -0.41 -7.68
N LEU A 117 -10.43 -0.46 -7.76
CA LEU A 117 -9.71 -1.34 -8.67
C LEU A 117 -9.99 -2.83 -8.39
N ALA A 118 -10.04 -3.23 -7.12
CA ALA A 118 -10.34 -4.59 -6.74
C ALA A 118 -11.75 -5.02 -7.19
N THR A 119 -12.72 -4.10 -7.07
CA THR A 119 -14.10 -4.36 -7.51
C THR A 119 -14.18 -4.50 -9.02
N GLU A 120 -13.55 -3.60 -9.78
CA GLU A 120 -13.53 -3.66 -11.25
C GLU A 120 -12.89 -4.97 -11.75
N LEU A 121 -11.72 -5.35 -11.21
CA LEU A 121 -11.05 -6.61 -11.55
C LEU A 121 -11.94 -7.83 -11.28
N ALA A 122 -12.57 -7.85 -10.11
CA ALA A 122 -13.41 -8.98 -9.73
C ALA A 122 -14.68 -9.07 -10.58
N ASP A 123 -15.24 -7.94 -11.01
CA ASP A 123 -16.39 -7.89 -11.91
C ASP A 123 -16.02 -8.35 -13.35
N ASP A 124 -14.77 -8.15 -13.76
CA ASP A 124 -14.18 -8.71 -15.00
C ASP A 124 -13.76 -10.19 -14.89
N GLY A 125 -13.87 -10.77 -13.69
CA GLY A 125 -13.54 -12.17 -13.41
C GLY A 125 -12.04 -12.44 -13.18
N ASP A 126 -11.28 -11.40 -12.86
CA ASP A 126 -9.87 -11.46 -12.46
C ASP A 126 -9.71 -11.45 -10.93
N GLU A 127 -8.54 -11.87 -10.46
CA GLU A 127 -8.22 -11.94 -9.02
C GLU A 127 -7.47 -10.68 -8.59
N ALA A 128 -7.95 -10.03 -7.53
CA ALA A 128 -7.30 -8.93 -6.84
C ALA A 128 -6.78 -9.38 -5.47
N ILE A 129 -5.49 -9.15 -5.21
CA ILE A 129 -4.91 -9.31 -3.88
C ILE A 129 -4.48 -7.93 -3.38
N ILE A 130 -5.21 -7.40 -2.40
CA ILE A 130 -4.91 -6.11 -1.80
C ILE A 130 -3.85 -6.31 -0.71
N VAL A 131 -2.75 -5.56 -0.78
CA VAL A 131 -1.62 -5.67 0.15
C VAL A 131 -1.53 -4.41 1.00
N THR A 132 -1.82 -4.51 2.30
CA THR A 132 -1.79 -3.36 3.22
C THR A 132 -1.53 -3.81 4.66
N GLY A 133 -1.12 -2.87 5.51
CA GLY A 133 -1.09 -3.01 6.97
C GLY A 133 -2.36 -2.53 7.69
N ASP A 134 -3.39 -2.06 6.95
CA ASP A 134 -4.68 -1.64 7.48
C ASP A 134 -5.69 -2.81 7.48
N ARG A 135 -6.51 -2.91 8.53
CA ARG A 135 -7.55 -3.93 8.66
C ARG A 135 -8.90 -3.47 8.11
N ASP A 136 -9.09 -2.17 7.92
CA ASP A 136 -10.34 -1.63 7.39
C ASP A 136 -10.62 -2.20 5.98
N ILE A 137 -9.58 -2.55 5.23
CA ILE A 137 -9.72 -3.17 3.91
C ILE A 137 -10.35 -4.58 3.94
N TYR A 138 -10.42 -5.24 5.11
CA TYR A 138 -10.99 -6.60 5.20
C TYR A 138 -12.45 -6.64 4.72
N GLN A 139 -13.14 -5.50 4.76
CA GLN A 139 -14.49 -5.34 4.19
C GLN A 139 -14.57 -5.69 2.69
N MET A 140 -13.44 -5.68 1.97
CA MET A 140 -13.38 -5.94 0.52
C MET A 140 -13.23 -7.43 0.18
N VAL A 141 -12.89 -8.28 1.13
CA VAL A 141 -12.70 -9.71 0.87
C VAL A 141 -13.98 -10.32 0.30
N ARG A 142 -13.84 -11.01 -0.84
CA ARG A 142 -14.96 -11.57 -1.61
C ARG A 142 -14.47 -12.75 -2.43
N ASP A 143 -14.79 -13.96 -1.99
CA ASP A 143 -14.26 -15.15 -2.66
C ASP A 143 -14.94 -15.44 -4.01
N PRO A 144 -14.21 -15.97 -5.00
CA PRO A 144 -12.76 -16.26 -4.99
C PRO A 144 -11.88 -15.07 -5.43
N PHE A 145 -12.46 -13.90 -5.67
CA PHE A 145 -11.86 -12.84 -6.50
C PHE A 145 -11.06 -11.80 -5.73
N ILE A 146 -11.43 -11.46 -4.50
CA ILE A 146 -10.76 -10.41 -3.72
C ILE A 146 -10.24 -11.00 -2.42
N LYS A 147 -8.92 -10.97 -2.25
CA LYS A 147 -8.21 -11.41 -1.04
C LYS A 147 -7.35 -10.28 -0.49
N VAL A 148 -6.96 -10.40 0.77
CA VAL A 148 -6.10 -9.41 1.44
C VAL A 148 -4.82 -10.06 1.96
N LEU A 149 -3.67 -9.54 1.56
CA LEU A 149 -2.38 -9.83 2.20
C LEU A 149 -2.09 -8.75 3.25
N TYR A 150 -2.37 -9.08 4.50
CA TYR A 150 -2.15 -8.20 5.63
C TYR A 150 -0.69 -8.23 6.08
N ASN A 151 -0.01 -7.08 6.07
CA ASN A 151 1.32 -6.93 6.64
C ASN A 151 1.22 -6.90 8.17
N ARG A 152 1.51 -8.06 8.80
CA ARG A 152 1.46 -8.23 10.26
C ARG A 152 2.58 -7.49 10.95
N ARG A 153 3.82 -7.67 10.47
CA ARG A 153 5.00 -7.11 11.09
C ARG A 153 6.17 -6.99 10.11
N GLY A 154 6.90 -5.89 10.24
CA GLY A 154 8.15 -5.69 9.52
C GLY A 154 7.97 -5.77 8.00
N VAL A 155 9.00 -6.27 7.32
CA VAL A 155 9.10 -6.25 5.85
C VAL A 155 8.76 -7.59 5.17
N SER A 156 8.38 -8.62 5.92
CA SER A 156 8.22 -9.97 5.35
C SER A 156 7.11 -10.83 5.96
N ASP A 157 6.51 -10.44 7.10
CA ASP A 157 5.44 -11.22 7.73
C ASP A 157 4.08 -10.78 7.17
N TYR A 158 3.56 -11.57 6.24
CA TYR A 158 2.26 -11.39 5.61
C TYR A 158 1.32 -12.54 5.94
N ALA A 159 0.05 -12.21 6.07
CA ALA A 159 -1.01 -13.20 6.19
C ALA A 159 -2.08 -12.96 5.16
N LEU A 160 -2.42 -14.03 4.43
CA LEU A 160 -3.51 -14.04 3.47
C LEU A 160 -4.83 -14.23 4.22
N TYR A 161 -5.79 -13.37 3.88
CA TYR A 161 -7.15 -13.39 4.39
C TYR A 161 -8.12 -13.54 3.21
N ASP A 162 -8.89 -14.62 3.26
CA ASP A 162 -10.08 -14.92 2.46
C ASP A 162 -11.33 -14.78 3.35
N GLU A 163 -12.53 -15.12 2.84
CA GLU A 163 -13.76 -14.96 3.64
C GLU A 163 -13.70 -15.78 4.93
N ALA A 164 -13.13 -16.98 4.88
CA ALA A 164 -12.97 -17.84 6.04
C ALA A 164 -12.00 -17.26 7.09
N GLY A 165 -10.98 -16.51 6.65
CA GLY A 165 -9.96 -15.92 7.52
C GLY A 165 -10.40 -14.65 8.25
N ILE A 166 -11.47 -13.97 7.81
CA ILE A 166 -11.98 -12.73 8.42
C ILE A 166 -13.23 -12.92 9.29
N LEU A 167 -13.80 -14.13 9.31
CA LEU A 167 -14.95 -14.52 10.14
C LEU A 167 -14.58 -14.81 11.60
#